data_AF-A0A3N1SPZ8-F1
#
_entry.id   AF-A0A3N1SPZ8-F1
#
_cell.length_a   1.000
_cell.length_b   1.000
_cell.length_c   1.000
_cell.angle_alpha   90.00
_cell.angle_beta   90.00
_cell.angle_gamma   90.00
#
_symmetry.space_group_name_H-M   'P 1'
#
loop_
_entity.id
_entity.type
_entity.pdbx_description
1 polymer ?
#
loop_
_entity_poly.entity_id
_entity_poly.type
_entity_poly.pdbx_seq_one_letter_code
_entity_poly.pdbx_strand_id
1 'polypeptide(L)' 'MICDHCDQLMRPDEAEPIPMYAATGAGTTIYVHKVPCTKSRAHPVSYPTRRA' A
#
# COMPACT_ATOMS: atom_id res chain seq x y z
N MET A 1 -9.41 -0.78 -5.39
CA MET A 1 -8.17 -0.81 -4.59
C MET A 1 -7.47 0.52 -4.87
N ILE A 2 -7.25 1.36 -3.85
CA ILE A 2 -6.66 2.70 -4.03
C ILE A 2 -5.27 2.69 -3.41
N CYS A 3 -4.28 3.26 -4.11
CA CYS A 3 -2.92 3.38 -3.60
C CYS A 3 -2.86 4.49 -2.56
N ASP A 4 -2.38 4.17 -1.36
CA ASP A 4 -2.13 5.10 -0.24
C ASP A 4 -1.01 6.12 -0.52
N HIS A 5 -0.16 5.87 -1.53
CA HIS A 5 0.92 6.78 -1.90
C HIS A 5 0.48 7.92 -2.81
N CYS A 6 -0.39 7.64 -3.78
CA CYS A 6 -0.76 8.57 -4.84
C CYS A 6 -2.27 8.79 -5.00
N ASP A 7 -3.10 8.15 -4.18
CA ASP A 7 -4.58 8.21 -4.19
C ASP A 7 -5.24 7.78 -5.51
N GLN A 8 -4.50 7.09 -6.38
CA GLN A 8 -5.02 6.59 -7.64
C GLN A 8 -5.48 5.13 -7.52
N LEU A 9 -6.44 4.78 -8.37
CA LEU A 9 -6.92 3.41 -8.48
C LEU A 9 -5.78 2.50 -8.96
N MET A 10 -5.53 1.41 -8.23
CA MET A 10 -4.61 0.36 -8.65
C MET A 10 -5.34 -0.61 -9.58
N ARG A 11 -4.72 -0.92 -10.72
CA ARG A 11 -5.26 -1.95 -11.62
C ARG A 11 -4.98 -3.35 -11.05
N PRO A 12 -5.81 -4.36 -11.35
CA PRO A 12 -5.61 -5.72 -10.85
C PRO A 12 -4.27 -6.35 -11.27
N ASP A 13 -3.76 -6.00 -12.45
CA ASP A 13 -2.48 -6.50 -12.97
C ASP A 13 -1.26 -5.83 -12.31
N GLU A 14 -1.43 -4.65 -11.72
CA GLU A 14 -0.39 -3.90 -11.02
C GLU A 14 -0.32 -4.23 -9.52
N ALA A 15 -1.37 -4.89 -8.99
CA ALA A 15 -1.51 -5.20 -7.58
C ALA A 15 -1.22 -6.67 -7.28
N GLU A 16 -0.67 -6.95 -6.10
CA GLU A 16 -0.53 -8.28 -5.53
C GLU A 16 -1.33 -8.40 -4.23
N PRO A 17 -2.09 -9.51 -4.04
CA PRO A 17 -2.80 -9.76 -2.80
C PRO A 17 -1.85 -10.34 -1.75
N ILE A 18 -1.83 -9.76 -0.56
CA ILE A 18 -1.08 -10.27 0.58
C ILE A 18 -2.08 -10.63 1.70
N PRO A 19 -2.13 -11.91 2.12
CA PRO A 19 -2.91 -12.28 3.28
C PRO A 19 -2.26 -11.71 4.54
N MET A 20 -3.02 -10.91 5.28
CA MET A 20 -2.66 -10.42 6.60
C MET A 20 -3.46 -11.14 7.66
N TYR A 21 -2.77 -11.93 8.47
CA TYR A 21 -3.37 -12.66 9.57
C TYR A 21 -3.42 -11.76 10.80
N ALA A 22 -4.64 -11.40 11.24
CA ALA A 22 -4.81 -10.71 12.51
C ALA A 22 -4.55 -11.68 13.68
N ALA A 23 -4.04 -11.15 14.79
CA ALA A 23 -3.78 -11.93 16.01
C ALA A 23 -5.04 -12.62 16.57
N THR A 24 -6.23 -12.17 16.18
CA THR A 24 -7.54 -12.66 16.66
C THR A 24 -8.31 -13.51 15.64
N GLY A 25 -7.66 -13.96 14.56
CA GLY A 25 -8.17 -15.04 13.70
C GLY A 25 -8.95 -14.61 12.45
N ALA A 26 -9.46 -13.37 12.38
CA ALA A 26 -9.99 -12.84 11.12
C ALA A 26 -8.82 -12.33 10.25
N GLY A 27 -8.36 -13.18 9.31
CA GLY A 27 -7.42 -12.75 8.28
C GLY A 27 -8.10 -11.76 7.31
N THR A 28 -7.36 -10.74 6.88
CA THR A 28 -7.78 -9.83 5.80
C THR A 28 -6.80 -9.94 4.64
N THR A 29 -7.23 -9.66 3.42
CA THR A 29 -6.32 -9.57 2.26
C THR A 29 -6.11 -8.10 1.95
N ILE A 30 -4.85 -7.65 2.04
CA ILE A 30 -4.47 -6.33 1.54
C ILE A 30 -3.97 -6.46 0.11
N TYR A 31 -4.02 -5.36 -0.64
CA TYR A 31 -3.49 -5.29 -1.99
C TYR A 31 -2.43 -4.21 -2.04
N VAL A 32 -1.24 -4.55 -2.53
CA VAL A 32 -0.11 -3.63 -2.66
C VAL A 32 0.37 -3.63 -4.11
N HIS A 33 1.08 -2.59 -4.54
CA HIS A 33 1.70 -2.60 -5.86
C HIS A 33 2.84 -3.62 -5.93
N LYS A 34 2.94 -4.34 -7.05
CA LYS A 34 4.07 -5.25 -7.34
C LYS A 34 5.43 -4.54 -7.41
N VAL A 35 5.41 -3.24 -7.65
CA VAL A 35 6.60 -2.37 -7.72
C VAL A 35 6.34 -1.09 -6.92
N PRO A 36 7.38 -0.41 -6.40
CA PRO A 36 7.19 0.87 -5.71
C PRO A 36 6.41 1.87 -6.57
N CYS A 37 5.44 2.55 -5.99
CA CYS A 37 4.67 3.57 -6.69
C CYS A 37 5.61 4.67 -7.17
N THR A 38 5.66 4.90 -8.48
CA THR A 38 6.52 5.92 -9.10
C THR A 38 5.86 7.29 -9.23
N LYS A 39 4.58 7.39 -8.88
CA LYS A 39 3.83 8.65 -8.90
C LYS A 39 4.16 9.46 -7.65
N SER A 40 4.33 10.78 -7.82
CA SER A 40 4.60 11.71 -6.72
C SER A 40 3.57 11.52 -5.60
N ARG A 41 4.03 11.66 -4.35
CA ARG A 41 3.16 11.63 -3.19
C ARG A 41 2.06 12.69 -3.33
N ALA A 42 0.81 12.25 -3.24
CA ALA A 42 -0.33 13.17 -3.11
C ALA A 42 -0.35 13.81 -1.71
N HIS A 43 0.22 13.12 -0.71
CA HIS A 43 0.31 13.61 0.67
C HIS A 43 1.75 13.88 1.10
N PRO A 44 2.05 15.03 1.73
CA PRO A 44 3.33 15.21 2.42
C PRO A 44 3.51 14.08 3.44
N VAL A 45 4.72 13.54 3.52
CA VAL A 45 5.06 12.45 4.44
C VAL A 45 4.86 12.94 5.87
N SER A 46 3.75 12.56 6.51
CA SER A 46 3.46 12.98 7.88
C SER A 46 4.31 12.25 8.94
N TYR A 47 5.16 11.31 8.54
CA TYR A 47 6.05 10.58 9.45
C TYR A 47 7.51 10.99 9.26
N PRO A 48 8.26 11.29 10.34
CA PRO A 48 9.69 11.50 10.24
C PRO A 48 10.37 10.19 9.85
N THR A 49 10.69 10.03 8.56
CA THR A 49 11.65 9.03 8.11
C THR A 49 13.02 9.47 8.59
N ARG A 50 13.36 9.18 9.85
CA ARG A 50 14.76 9.12 10.26
C ARG A 50 15.40 8.00 9.44
N ARG A 51 16.18 8.38 8.42
CA ARG A 51 17.24 7.52 7.91
C ARG A 51 18.30 7.47 9.01
N ALA A 52 18.50 6.29 9.59
CA ALA A 52 19.76 5.93 10.22
C ALA A 52 20.65 5.30 9.15
#